data_AF-A0A699TQV3-F1
#
_entry.id   AF-A0A699TQV3-F1
#
_cell.length_a   1.000
_cell.length_b   1.000
_cell.length_c   1.000
_cell.angle_alpha   90.00
_cell.angle_beta   90.00
_cell.angle_gamma   90.00
#
_symmetry.space_group_name_H-M   'P 1'
#
loop_
_entity.id
_entity.type
_entity.pdbx_description
1 polymer ?
#
loop_
_entity_poly.entity_id
_entity_poly.type
_entity_poly.pdbx_seq_one_letter_code
_entity_poly.pdbx_strand_id
1 'polypeptide(L)' 'SAIVSDRDPRFASCFWKGLQKAWGTMLKFSTAFHPQTDGQSERTIQTLEYMLRSCALEWTGN' A
#
# COMPACT_ATOMS: atom_id res chain seq x y z
N SER A 1 3.08 -7.11 -16.07
CA SER A 1 3.04 -7.30 -14.60
C SER A 1 1.74 -6.73 -14.02
N ALA A 2 1.27 -7.24 -12.88
CA ALA A 2 0.03 -6.77 -12.25
C ALA A 2 0.30 -6.25 -10.84
N ILE A 3 -0.35 -5.16 -10.48
CA ILE A 3 -0.33 -4.55 -9.15
C ILE A 3 -1.68 -4.87 -8.49
N VAL A 4 -1.66 -5.27 -7.22
CA VAL A 4 -2.88 -5.49 -6.43
C VAL A 4 -3.03 -4.37 -5.42
N SER A 5 -4.23 -3.81 -5.33
CA SER A 5 -4.57 -2.74 -4.41
C SER A 5 -5.96 -2.99 -3.82
N ASP A 6 -6.27 -2.36 -2.70
CA ASP A 6 -7.62 -2.35 -2.14
C ASP A 6 -8.61 -1.59 -3.06
N ARG A 7 -9.88 -1.60 -2.67
CA ARG A 7 -10.95 -0.93 -3.44
C ARG A 7 -11.09 0.56 -3.10
N ASP A 8 -10.04 1.21 -2.63
CA ASP A 8 -10.09 2.65 -2.35
C ASP A 8 -10.42 3.42 -3.65
N PRO A 9 -11.40 4.35 -3.60
CA PRO A 9 -11.81 5.12 -4.77
C PRO A 9 -10.67 5.86 -5.48
N ARG A 10 -9.59 6.20 -4.75
CA ARG A 10 -8.39 6.81 -5.32
C ARG A 10 -7.82 5.91 -6.42
N PHE A 11 -7.63 4.62 -6.14
CA PHE A 11 -7.09 3.65 -7.10
C PHE A 11 -8.08 3.26 -8.21
N ALA A 12 -9.38 3.50 -8.01
CA ALA A 12 -10.41 3.28 -9.04
C ALA A 12 -10.57 4.45 -10.04
N SER A 13 -9.91 5.59 -9.79
CA SER A 13 -10.08 6.80 -10.60
C SER A 13 -9.52 6.67 -12.03
N CYS A 14 -10.00 7.53 -12.93
CA CYS A 14 -9.57 7.56 -14.34
C CYS A 14 -8.06 7.83 -14.49
N PHE A 15 -7.48 8.62 -13.59
CA PHE A 15 -6.05 8.88 -13.55
C PHE A 15 -5.26 7.58 -13.41
N TRP A 16 -5.59 6.76 -12.41
CA TRP A 16 -4.89 5.50 -12.16
C TRP A 16 -5.07 4.49 -13.30
N LYS A 17 -6.23 4.46 -13.95
CA LYS A 17 -6.43 3.66 -15.17
C LYS A 17 -5.50 4.10 -16.30
N GLY A 18 -5.36 5.41 -16.52
CA GLY A 18 -4.44 5.97 -17.51
C GLY A 18 -2.97 5.67 -17.21
N LEU A 19 -2.57 5.82 -15.95
CA LEU A 19 -1.21 5.54 -15.49
C LEU A 19 -0.80 4.08 -15.73
N GLN A 20 -1.67 3.14 -15.37
CA GLN A 20 -1.42 1.70 -15.56
C GLN A 20 -1.25 1.35 -17.05
N LYS A 21 -2.08 1.95 -17.92
CA LYS A 21 -1.94 1.79 -19.38
C LYS A 21 -0.60 2.34 -19.89
N ALA A 22 -0.17 3.51 -19.41
CA ALA A 22 1.11 4.11 -19.81
C ALA A 22 2.33 3.27 -19.36
N TRP A 23 2.25 2.63 -18.20
CA TRP A 23 3.31 1.79 -17.66
C TRP A 23 3.27 0.32 -18.11
N GLY A 24 2.28 -0.07 -18.92
CA GLY A 24 2.14 -1.46 -19.38
C GLY A 24 1.81 -2.45 -18.25
N THR A 25 1.23 -1.94 -17.17
CA THR A 25 0.85 -2.72 -15.99
C THR A 25 -0.67 -2.80 -15.87
N MET A 26 -1.15 -3.77 -15.08
CA MET A 26 -2.57 -3.94 -14.82
C MET A 26 -2.84 -3.80 -13.33
N LEU A 27 -3.85 -3.01 -12.97
CA LEU A 27 -4.34 -2.90 -11.61
C LEU A 27 -5.43 -3.97 -11.36
N LYS A 28 -5.24 -4.77 -10.32
CA LYS A 28 -6.24 -5.70 -9.80
C LYS A 28 -6.67 -5.22 -8.42
N PHE A 29 -7.93 -5.46 -8.10
CA PHE A 29 -8.47 -5.12 -6.79
C PHE A 29 -8.56 -6.34 -5.90
N SER A 30 -8.15 -6.20 -4.63
CA SER A 30 -8.41 -7.22 -3.62
C SER A 30 -9.93 -7.39 -3.42
N THR A 31 -10.34 -8.54 -2.92
CA THR A 31 -11.73 -8.77 -2.52
C THR A 31 -12.01 -8.08 -1.20
N ALA A 32 -13.26 -7.65 -0.98
CA ALA A 32 -13.64 -7.04 0.29
C ALA A 32 -13.35 -8.03 1.44
N PHE A 33 -12.79 -7.54 2.54
CA PHE A 33 -12.41 -8.35 3.71
C PHE A 33 -11.40 -9.46 3.40
N HIS A 34 -10.38 -9.16 2.60
CA HIS A 34 -9.31 -10.11 2.33
C HIS A 34 -7.97 -9.68 2.96
N PRO A 35 -7.87 -9.74 4.31
CA PRO A 35 -6.66 -9.36 5.05
C PRO A 35 -5.44 -10.22 4.68
N GLN A 36 -5.60 -11.29 3.90
CA GLN A 36 -4.47 -12.11 3.46
C GLN A 36 -3.73 -11.53 2.25
N THR A 37 -4.42 -10.78 1.38
CA THR A 37 -3.83 -10.09 0.23
C THR A 37 -3.28 -8.74 0.67
N ASP A 38 -4.06 -7.99 1.45
CA ASP A 38 -3.65 -6.67 1.92
C ASP A 38 -2.72 -6.75 3.15
N GLY A 39 -2.77 -7.86 3.89
CA GLY A 39 -1.99 -8.06 5.12
C GLY A 39 -0.50 -8.26 4.93
N GLN A 40 0.00 -8.49 3.71
CA GLN A 40 1.44 -8.32 3.46
C GLN A 40 1.82 -6.84 3.57
N SER A 41 1.07 -5.95 2.90
CA SER A 41 1.32 -4.51 2.99
C SER A 41 1.10 -3.99 4.40
N GLU A 42 0.04 -4.43 5.10
CA GLU A 42 -0.23 -3.98 6.48
C GLU A 42 0.90 -4.40 7.44
N ARG A 43 1.41 -5.63 7.33
CA ARG A 43 2.55 -6.09 8.14
C ARG A 43 3.82 -5.29 7.87
N THR A 44 4.09 -4.98 6.61
CA THR A 44 5.22 -4.12 6.24
C THR A 44 5.05 -2.71 6.79
N ILE A 45 3.87 -2.10 6.67
CA ILE A 45 3.56 -0.78 7.22
C ILE A 45 3.76 -0.78 8.74
N GLN A 46 3.23 -1.79 9.45
CA GLN A 46 3.37 -1.90 10.90
C GLN A 46 4.84 -2.02 11.34
N THR A 47 5.64 -2.79 10.60
CA THR A 47 7.08 -2.94 10.86
C THR A 47 7.80 -1.60 10.68
N LEU A 48 7.49 -0.87 9.61
CA LEU A 48 8.05 0.45 9.34
C LEU A 48 7.63 1.48 10.39
N GLU A 49 6.36 1.49 10.81
CA GLU A 49 5.91 2.36 11.89
C GLU A 49 6.65 2.09 13.19
N TYR A 50 6.88 0.82 13.54
CA TYR A 50 7.63 0.46 14.75
C TYR A 50 9.07 0.98 14.69
N MET A 51 9.73 0.82 13.55
CA MET A 51 11.10 1.34 13.34
C MET A 51 11.13 2.86 13.46
N LEU A 52 10.21 3.56 12.80
CA LEU A 52 10.12 5.01 12.84
C LEU A 52 9.87 5.54 14.26
N ARG A 53 8.98 4.88 15.03
CA ARG A 53 8.74 5.24 16.44
C ARG A 53 9.97 5.02 17.30
N SER A 54 10.71 3.93 17.07
CA SER A 54 11.96 3.66 17.78
C SER A 54 13.00 4.75 17.51
N CYS A 55 13.23 5.10 16.24
CA CYS A 55 14.15 6.18 15.87
C CYS A 55 13.73 7.54 16.42
N ALA A 56 12.43 7.86 16.40
CA ALA A 56 11.93 9.12 16.95
C ALA A 56 12.16 9.21 18.48
N LEU A 57 11.96 8.11 19.21
CA LEU A 57 12.21 8.05 20.65
C LEU A 57 13.70 8.22 20.97
N GLU A 58 14.59 7.56 20.23
CA GLU A 58 16.05 7.74 20.37
C GLU A 58 16.47 9.19 20.09
N TRP A 59 15.86 9.85 19.11
CA TRP A 59 16.13 11.25 18.79
C TRP A 59 15.67 12.22 19.89
N THR A 60 14.51 11.97 20.51
CA THR A 60 13.98 12.83 21.59
C THR A 60 14.58 12.56 22.97
N GLY A 61 15.27 11.44 23.14
CA GLY A 61 15.94 11.05 24.38
C GLY A 61 17.39 11.56 24.49
N ASN A 62 17.89 12.26 23.47
CA ASN A 62 19.22 12.84 23.37
C ASN A 62 19.15 14.37 23.30
#